data_AF-A0AB37ZCJ7-F1
#
_entry.id   AF-A0AB37ZCJ7-F1
#
_cell.length_a   1.000
_cell.length_b   1.000
_cell.length_c   1.000
_cell.angle_alpha   90.00
_cell.angle_beta   90.00
_cell.angle_gamma   90.00
#
_symmetry.space_group_name_H-M   'P 1'
#
loop_
_entity.id
_entity.type
_entity.pdbx_description
1 polymer ?
#
loop_
_entity_poly.entity_id
_entity_poly.type
_entity_poly.pdbx_seq_one_letter_code
_entity_poly.pdbx_strand_id
1 'polypeptide(L)' 'MSRTAAQFKLRMPAALRAQVEQAAKEARRSLNAEIVLRLEASFAQVKQEVSQ' A
#
# COMPACT_ATOMS: atom_id res chain seq x y z
N MET A 1 -14.01 -3.59 -16.61
CA MET A 1 -13.60 -2.20 -16.32
C MET A 1 -12.14 -2.21 -15.92
N SER A 2 -11.26 -1.94 -16.88
CA SER A 2 -9.80 -1.96 -16.74
C SER A 2 -9.32 -0.91 -15.74
N ARG A 3 -8.77 -1.33 -14.60
CA ARG A 3 -8.03 -0.43 -13.69
C ARG A 3 -6.71 -0.07 -14.36
N THR A 4 -6.70 1.06 -15.07
CA THR A 4 -5.54 1.66 -15.74
C THR A 4 -4.55 2.23 -14.71
N ALA A 5 -4.05 1.40 -13.80
CA ALA A 5 -2.95 1.79 -12.93
C ALA A 5 -1.64 1.60 -13.71
N ALA A 6 -0.84 2.67 -13.83
CA ALA A 6 0.49 2.57 -14.41
C ALA A 6 1.30 1.53 -13.63
N GLN A 7 1.80 0.50 -14.32
CA GLN A 7 2.71 -0.46 -13.71
C GLN A 7 4.02 0.24 -13.40
N PHE A 8 4.31 0.45 -12.12
CA PHE A 8 5.60 0.95 -11.69
C PHE A 8 6.41 -0.17 -11.07
N LYS A 9 7.70 -0.23 -11.41
CA LYS A 9 8.64 -1.16 -10.80
C LYS A 9 9.13 -0.56 -9.48
N LEU A 10 8.42 -0.86 -8.39
CA LEU A 10 8.84 -0.46 -7.05
C LEU A 10 10.11 -1.22 -6.65
N ARG A 11 11.20 -0.49 -6.39
CA ARG A 11 12.37 -1.07 -5.72
C ARG A 11 12.07 -1.11 -4.23
N MET A 12 11.84 -2.32 -3.72
CA MET A 12 11.53 -2.57 -2.32
C MET A 12 12.57 -3.53 -1.72
N PRO A 13 13.08 -3.26 -0.51
CA PRO A 13 13.91 -4.22 0.21
C PRO A 13 13.16 -5.54 0.43
N ALA A 14 13.85 -6.68 0.30
CA ALA A 14 13.22 -8.00 0.42
C ALA A 14 12.48 -8.20 1.74
N ALA A 15 13.03 -7.69 2.85
CA ALA A 15 12.38 -7.72 4.16
C ALA A 15 11.06 -6.95 4.20
N LEU A 16 10.99 -5.78 3.55
CA LEU A 16 9.76 -4.99 3.49
C LEU A 16 8.71 -5.68 2.61
N ARG A 17 9.13 -6.27 1.50
CA ARG A 17 8.25 -7.03 0.62
C ARG A 17 7.61 -8.22 1.35
N ALA A 18 8.40 -8.98 2.11
CA ALA A 18 7.89 -10.10 2.89
C ALA A 18 6.84 -9.66 3.92
N GLN A 19 7.06 -8.53 4.60
CA GLN A 19 6.09 -7.98 5.55
C GLN A 19 4.78 -7.57 4.88
N VAL A 20 4.85 -6.95 3.70
CA VAL A 20 3.65 -6.56 2.94
C VAL A 20 2.93 -7.79 2.38
N GLU A 21 3.67 -8.81 1.91
CA GLU A 21 3.08 -10.08 1.46
C GLU A 21 2.32 -10.79 2.57
N GLN A 22 2.88 -10.82 3.78
CA GLN A 22 2.23 -11.42 4.93
C GLN A 22 0.96 -10.66 5.32
N ALA A 23 1.03 -9.32 5.41
CA ALA A 23 -0.13 -8.48 5.71
C ALA A 23 -1.23 -8.63 4.64
N ALA A 24 -0.86 -8.70 3.37
CA ALA A 24 -1.81 -8.89 2.27
C ALA A 24 -2.53 -10.26 2.37
N LYS A 25 -1.79 -11.32 2.73
CA LYS A 25 -2.37 -12.66 2.96
C LYS A 25 -3.37 -12.65 4.10
N GLU A 26 -3.02 -12.04 5.22
CA GLU A 26 -3.89 -11.90 6.40
C GLU A 26 -5.15 -11.08 6.09
N ALA A 27 -5.00 -10.00 5.32
CA ALA A 27 -6.10 -9.16 4.87
C ALA A 27 -6.94 -9.79 3.74
N ARG A 28 -6.56 -10.95 3.20
CA ARG A 28 -7.15 -11.58 2.01
C ARG A 28 -7.23 -10.63 0.80
N ARG A 29 -6.18 -9.82 0.61
CA ARG A 29 -6.05 -8.85 -0.49
C ARG A 29 -4.83 -9.15 -1.33
N SER A 30 -4.79 -8.60 -2.55
CA SER A 30 -3.57 -8.65 -3.35
C SER A 30 -2.50 -7.75 -2.74
N LEU A 31 -1.23 -8.09 -2.96
CA LEU A 31 -0.10 -7.26 -2.55
C LEU A 31 -0.30 -5.79 -2.94
N ASN A 32 -0.73 -5.56 -4.18
CA ASN A 32 -0.91 -4.22 -4.70
C ASN A 32 -2.04 -3.46 -3.97
N ALA A 33 -3.13 -4.14 -3.64
CA ALA A 33 -4.22 -3.53 -2.86
C ALA A 33 -3.77 -3.16 -1.44
N GLU A 34 -2.94 -3.99 -0.81
CA GLU A 34 -2.39 -3.70 0.52
C GLU A 34 -1.40 -2.52 0.50
N ILE A 35 -0.54 -2.45 -0.52
CA ILE A 35 0.38 -1.32 -0.72
C ILE A 35 -0.41 -0.02 -0.90
N VAL A 36 -1.40 -0.02 -1.79
CA VAL A 36 -2.22 1.17 -2.05
C VAL A 36 -2.95 1.60 -0.78
N LEU A 37 -3.58 0.67 -0.06
CA LEU A 37 -4.28 0.97 1.18
C LEU A 37 -3.35 1.59 2.25
N ARG A 38 -2.14 1.05 2.42
CA ARG A 38 -1.15 1.63 3.34
C ARG A 38 -0.71 3.02 2.93
N LEU A 39 -0.49 3.26 1.63
CA LEU A 39 -0.15 4.59 1.13
C LEU A 39 -1.30 5.58 1.38
N GLU A 40 -2.52 5.22 1.01
CA GLU A 40 -3.72 6.04 1.25
C GLU A 40 -3.90 6.36 2.74
N ALA A 41 -3.73 5.37 3.62
CA ALA A 41 -3.82 5.55 5.06
C ALA A 41 -2.74 6.50 5.60
N SER A 42 -1.50 6.38 5.14
CA SER A 42 -0.42 7.28 5.53
C SER A 42 -0.70 8.73 5.13
N PHE A 43 -1.21 8.97 3.91
CA PHE A 43 -1.58 10.32 3.47
C PHE A 43 -2.85 10.86 4.15
N ALA A 44 -3.78 9.98 4.53
CA ALA A 44 -4.96 10.37 5.30
C ALA A 44 -4.59 10.85 6.71
N GLN A 45 -3.59 10.23 7.36
CA GLN A 45 -3.09 10.65 8.68
C GLN A 45 -2.47 12.05 8.64
N VAL A 46 -1.63 12.34 7.63
CA VAL A 46 -1.01 13.68 7.45
C VAL A 46 -2.06 14.78 7.32
N LYS A 47 -3.22 14.47 6.70
CA LYS A 47 -4.30 15.44 6.52
C LYS A 47 -5.04 15.79 7.82
N GLN A 48 -4.94 14.94 8.84
CA GLN A 48 -5.58 15.17 10.15
C GLN A 48 -4.70 16.01 11.08
N GLU A 49 -3.38 16.00 10.90
CA GLU A 49 -2.44 16.74 11.75
C GLU A 49 -2.33 18.23 11.40
N VAL A 50 -2.62 18.63 10.16
CA VAL A 50 -2.53 20.04 9.72
C VAL A 50 -3.81 20.85 10.03
N SER A 51 -4.81 20.24 10.64
CA SER A 51 -6.05 20.92 11.08
C SER A 51 -6.22 21.00 12.60
N GLN A 52 -5.15 20.79 13.37
CA GLN A 52 -5.14 21.07 14.82
C GLN A 52 -4.21 22.23 15.16
#